data_AF-A0A2A2I9I3-F1
#
_entry.id   AF-A0A2A2I9I3-F1
#
_cell.length_a   1.000
_cell.length_b   1.000
_cell.length_c   1.000
_cell.angle_alpha   90.00
_cell.angle_beta   90.00
_cell.angle_gamma   90.00
#
_symmetry.space_group_name_H-M   'P 1'
#
loop_
_entity.id
_entity.type
_entity.pdbx_description
1 polymer ?
#
loop_
_entity_poly.entity_id
_entity_poly.type
_entity_poly.pdbx_seq_one_letter_code
_entity_poly.pdbx_strand_id
1 'polypeptide(L)' 'MAKQNKAYKFRLYPTEEQTMLLHKTFGCVRFVYNKMLAERKEFYEMLKHDKEALKKIKHPTP' A
#
# COMPACT_ATOMS: atom_id res chain seq x y z
N MET A 1 4.76 -32.90 -12.00
CA MET A 1 5.78 -32.21 -11.16
C MET A 1 5.24 -30.85 -10.77
N ALA A 2 5.21 -30.50 -9.48
CA ALA A 2 4.71 -29.20 -9.03
C ALA A 2 5.67 -28.07 -9.43
N LYS A 3 5.15 -27.00 -10.02
CA LYS A 3 5.93 -25.82 -10.42
C LYS A 3 6.46 -25.11 -9.16
N GLN A 4 7.76 -25.19 -8.90
CA GLN A 4 8.39 -24.38 -7.86
C GLN A 4 8.60 -22.95 -8.36
N ASN A 5 8.09 -21.98 -7.60
CA ASN A 5 8.36 -20.57 -7.85
C ASN A 5 9.75 -20.23 -7.32
N LYS A 6 10.61 -19.69 -8.18
CA LYS A 6 11.93 -19.19 -7.78
C LYS A 6 11.76 -17.79 -7.16
N ALA A 7 12.38 -17.58 -6.01
CA ALA A 7 12.51 -16.26 -5.40
C ALA A 7 13.99 -15.87 -5.33
N TYR A 8 14.27 -14.60 -5.54
CA TYR A 8 15.62 -14.06 -5.47
C TYR A 8 15.72 -12.98 -4.40
N LYS A 9 16.86 -12.94 -3.71
CA LYS A 9 17.18 -11.93 -2.70
C LYS A 9 18.53 -11.33 -3.03
N PHE A 10 18.55 -10.02 -3.28
CA PHE A 10 19.76 -9.28 -3.61
C PHE A 10 19.87 -8.03 -2.76
N ARG A 11 21.11 -7.58 -2.53
CA ARG A 11 21.39 -6.27 -1.97
C ARG A 11 21.68 -5.31 -3.13
N LEU A 12 21.01 -4.17 -3.14
CA LEU A 12 21.23 -3.11 -4.12
C LEU A 12 22.26 -2.12 -3.57
N TYR A 13 23.14 -1.64 -4.44
CA TYR A 13 24.08 -0.55 -4.17
C TYR A 13 23.81 0.57 -5.19
N PRO A 14 22.76 1.37 -4.96
CA PRO A 14 22.34 2.38 -5.92
C PRO A 14 23.36 3.52 -6.01
N THR A 15 23.46 4.13 -7.19
CA THR A 15 24.12 5.43 -7.35
C THR A 15 23.32 6.54 -6.64
N GLU A 16 23.90 7.72 -6.52
CA GLU A 16 23.20 8.86 -5.91
C GLU A 16 21.91 9.23 -6.66
N GLU A 17 21.95 9.27 -8.00
CA GLU A 17 20.76 9.52 -8.84
C GLU A 17 19.69 8.44 -8.65
N GLN A 18 20.08 7.17 -8.61
CA GLN A 18 19.16 6.07 -8.35
C GLN A 18 18.54 6.17 -6.95
N THR A 19 19.33 6.53 -5.95
CA THR A 19 18.86 6.72 -4.58
C THR A 19 17.79 7.82 -4.53
N MET A 20 18.03 8.96 -5.17
CA MET A 20 17.05 10.04 -5.29
C MET A 20 15.75 9.57 -5.97
N LEU A 21 15.86 8.83 -7.07
CA LEU A 21 14.70 8.31 -7.81
C LEU A 21 13.89 7.32 -6.94
N LEU A 22 14.56 6.40 -6.24
CA LEU A 22 13.93 5.44 -5.34
C LEU A 22 13.23 6.15 -4.19
N HIS A 23 13.84 7.18 -3.61
CA HIS A 23 13.20 7.95 -2.54
C HIS A 23 11.97 8.71 -3.03
N LYS A 24 12.03 9.36 -4.20
CA LYS A 24 10.87 10.03 -4.79
C LYS A 24 9.73 9.05 -5.05
N THR A 25 10.06 7.88 -5.61
CA THR A 25 9.08 6.84 -5.96
C THR A 25 8.49 6.16 -4.73
N PHE A 26 9.31 5.57 -3.87
CA PHE A 26 8.81 4.85 -2.70
C PHE A 26 8.24 5.79 -1.64
N GLY A 27 8.75 7.02 -1.55
CA GLY A 27 8.20 8.06 -0.68
C GLY A 27 6.76 8.42 -1.05
N CYS A 28 6.51 8.74 -2.33
CA CYS A 28 5.17 9.10 -2.77
C CYS A 28 4.19 7.93 -2.67
N VAL A 29 4.60 6.72 -3.09
CA VAL A 29 3.76 5.52 -3.02
C VAL A 29 3.42 5.18 -1.56
N ARG A 30 4.40 5.24 -0.65
CA ARG A 30 4.17 4.97 0.78
C ARG A 30 3.21 5.97 1.40
N PHE A 31 3.32 7.25 1.05
CA PHE A 31 2.41 8.27 1.54
C PHE A 31 0.97 8.01 1.11
N VAL A 32 0.75 7.81 -0.20
CA VAL A 32 -0.58 7.56 -0.76
C VAL A 32 -1.20 6.30 -0.16
N TYR A 33 -0.44 5.19 -0.13
CA TYR A 33 -0.90 3.93 0.44
C TYR A 33 -1.29 4.08 1.92
N ASN A 34 -0.43 4.72 2.72
CA ASN A 34 -0.71 4.88 4.14
C ASN A 34 -1.92 5.78 4.40
N LYS A 35 -2.11 6.84 3.61
CA LYS A 35 -3.29 7.72 3.71
C LYS A 35 -4.57 6.95 3.42
N MET A 36 -4.58 6.18 2.34
CA MET A 36 -5.70 5.33 1.93
C MET A 36 -6.01 4.23 2.96
N LEU A 37 -4.97 3.59 3.49
CA LEU A 37 -5.09 2.53 4.49
C LEU A 37 -5.64 3.07 5.81
N ALA A 38 -5.15 4.22 6.28
CA ALA A 38 -5.63 4.85 7.51
C ALA A 38 -7.13 5.14 7.42
N GLU A 39 -7.57 5.74 6.33
CA GLU A 39 -8.98 6.01 6.07
C GLU A 39 -9.83 4.73 6.07
N ARG A 40 -9.36 3.67 5.40
CA ARG A 40 -10.09 2.38 5.35
C ARG A 40 -10.21 1.75 6.75
N LYS A 41 -9.20 1.90 7.60
CA LYS A 41 -9.26 1.47 9.01
C LYS A 41 -10.27 2.29 9.81
N GLU A 42 -10.29 3.61 9.66
CA GLU A 42 -11.26 4.48 10.32
C GLU A 42 -12.70 4.08 9.98
N PHE A 43 -13.01 3.95 8.68
CA PHE A 43 -14.34 3.52 8.24
C PHE A 43 -14.71 2.12 8.73
N TYR A 44 -13.76 1.18 8.74
CA TYR A 44 -13.99 -0.14 9.29
C TYR A 44 -14.34 -0.08 10.77
N GLU A 45 -13.58 0.66 11.59
CA GLU A 45 -13.87 0.76 13.02
C GLU A 45 -15.22 1.41 13.31
N MET A 46 -15.64 2.40 12.51
CA MET A 46 -16.94 3.04 12.64
C MET A 46 -18.11 2.11 12.29
N LEU A 47 -17.93 1.24 11.29
CA LEU A 47 -19.04 0.49 10.67
C LEU A 47 -18.91 -1.03 10.78
N LYS A 48 -17.94 -1.56 11.55
CA LYS A 48 -17.72 -3.01 11.71
C LYS A 48 -18.94 -3.79 12.18
N HIS A 49 -19.88 -3.14 12.87
CA HIS A 49 -21.12 -3.75 13.35
C HIS A 49 -22.30 -3.57 12.38
N ASP A 50 -22.20 -2.66 11.40
CA ASP A 50 -23.18 -2.44 10.35
C ASP A 50 -22.58 -2.76 8.98
N LYS A 51 -22.70 -4.04 8.60
CA LYS A 51 -22.15 -4.58 7.35
C LYS A 51 -22.82 -3.98 6.11
N GLU A 52 -24.07 -3.52 6.21
CA GLU A 52 -24.79 -2.95 5.08
C GLU A 52 -24.36 -1.49 4.84
N ALA A 53 -24.08 -0.74 5.90
CA ALA A 53 -23.44 0.57 5.79
C ALA A 53 -22.00 0.45 5.25
N LEU A 54 -21.21 -0.52 5.74
CA LEU A 54 -19.83 -0.73 5.31
C LEU A 54 -19.69 -0.96 3.79
N LYS A 55 -20.61 -1.73 3.20
CA LYS A 55 -20.63 -2.01 1.74
C LYS A 55 -20.96 -0.79 0.89
N LYS A 56 -21.64 0.22 1.45
CA LYS A 56 -22.12 1.41 0.74
C LYS A 56 -21.16 2.59 0.84
N ILE A 57 -20.08 2.47 1.62
CA ILE A 57 -19.10 3.55 1.81
C ILE A 57 -18.42 3.86 0.48
N LYS A 58 -18.42 5.14 0.11
CA LYS A 58 -17.53 5.68 -0.92
C LYS A 58 -16.33 6.30 -0.24
N HIS A 59 -15.14 5.82 -0.56
CA HIS A 59 -13.91 6.43 -0.07
C HIS A 59 -13.64 7.74 -0.81
N PRO A 60 -13.38 8.85 -0.11
CA PRO A 60 -13.04 10.13 -0.73
C PRO A 60 -11.58 10.17 -1.20
N THR A 61 -10.69 9.29 -0.70
CA THR A 61 -9.42 9.06 -1.39
C THR A 61 -9.66 8.42 -2.76
N PRO A 62 -8.90 8.84 -3.80
CA PRO A 62 -9.03 8.31 -5.15
C PRO A 62 -8.93 6.78 -5.28
#